data_AF-A0A8B9XH91-F1
#
_entry.id   AF-A0A8B9XH91-F1
#
_cell.length_a   1.000
_cell.length_b   1.000
_cell.length_c   1.000
_cell.angle_alpha   90.00
_cell.angle_beta   90.00
_cell.angle_gamma   90.00
#
_symmetry.space_group_name_H-M   'P 1'
#
loop_
_entity.id
_entity.type
_entity.pdbx_description
1 polymer ?
#
loop_
_entity_poly.entity_id
_entity_poly.type
_entity_poly.pdbx_seq_one_letter_code
_entity_poly.pdbx_strand_id
1 'polypeptide(L)'
;APKGRFSGLPTTSSGKPFQLWAQGLFCTERSLARRLKNNSFYPFMQQQPNVFVLEYYLDTLWKGTLLFIVCILLISFGLVSEVQKQETWGFPAYGVGVGLWLMISSLPRRRLVLNHARGVYHFSIQGRTVCQGPMHLVYVRLALNSDAYRRCFFQLVLCGHKLEPLVLVQLSERYEQMEYLGRYIARKLNINYFDCLATSYRHVVRHWPLGTTFSPGIVLRKTPTGNPQWDPDV
;
A
#
# COMPACT_ATOMS: atom_id res chain seq x y z
N ALA A 1 20.03 -27.14 25.44
CA ALA A 1 19.30 -25.94 24.95
C ALA A 1 20.26 -24.77 24.81
N PRO A 2 20.50 -24.19 23.62
CA PRO A 2 21.24 -22.95 23.49
C PRO A 2 20.30 -21.77 23.18
N LYS A 3 20.55 -20.65 23.88
CA LYS A 3 19.81 -19.38 23.80
C LYS A 3 19.93 -18.77 22.40
N GLY A 4 18.78 -18.57 21.75
CA GLY A 4 18.66 -17.89 20.46
C GLY A 4 19.04 -16.42 20.55
N ARG A 5 20.10 -16.05 19.84
CA ARG A 5 20.56 -14.68 19.63
C ARG A 5 19.56 -14.00 18.68
N PHE A 6 18.70 -13.14 19.20
CA PHE A 6 17.87 -12.25 18.38
C PHE A 6 18.80 -11.25 17.67
N SER A 7 19.18 -11.58 16.44
CA SER A 7 19.86 -10.64 15.54
C SER A 7 18.90 -9.50 15.23
N GLY A 8 19.15 -8.34 15.83
CA GLY A 8 18.44 -7.10 15.54
C GLY A 8 18.54 -6.79 14.05
N LEU A 9 17.37 -6.66 13.40
CA LEU A 9 17.26 -6.16 12.04
C LEU A 9 17.87 -4.74 12.01
N PRO A 10 18.73 -4.40 11.04
CA PRO A 10 19.26 -3.05 10.96
C PRO A 10 18.13 -2.04 10.71
N THR A 11 17.85 -1.25 11.75
CA THR A 11 17.20 0.05 11.67
C THR A 11 18.19 1.00 11.02
N THR A 12 17.97 1.30 9.75
CA THR A 12 18.11 2.61 9.09
C THR A 12 18.26 2.38 7.59
N SER A 13 17.19 2.66 6.88
CA SER A 13 17.23 3.01 5.46
C SER A 13 16.28 4.17 5.29
N SER A 14 16.83 5.31 4.93
CA SER A 14 16.20 6.63 4.85
C SER A 14 15.17 6.68 3.70
N GLY A 15 14.05 5.97 3.85
CA GLY A 15 12.84 6.24 3.09
C GLY A 15 12.14 7.46 3.69
N LYS A 16 11.80 8.48 2.88
CA LYS A 16 11.06 9.66 3.37
C LYS A 16 9.68 9.18 3.87
N PRO A 17 9.42 9.15 5.18
CA PRO A 17 8.28 8.43 5.75
C PRO A 17 6.92 9.12 5.51
N PHE A 18 6.96 10.33 4.95
CA PHE A 18 5.80 11.14 4.56
C PHE A 18 5.46 11.05 3.07
N GLN A 19 6.09 10.16 2.29
CA GLN A 19 5.89 10.09 0.83
C GLN A 19 4.45 9.77 0.41
N LEU A 20 3.72 9.06 1.26
CA LEU A 20 2.33 8.67 1.06
C LEU A 20 1.35 9.80 1.43
N TRP A 21 1.82 10.86 2.10
CA TRP A 21 0.95 11.97 2.52
C TRP A 21 0.75 13.04 1.45
N ALA A 22 1.68 13.14 0.51
CA ALA A 22 1.51 13.97 -0.68
C ALA A 22 0.37 13.48 -1.60
N GLN A 23 -0.32 12.40 -1.24
CA GLN A 23 -1.25 11.67 -2.10
C GLN A 23 -2.69 12.21 -2.13
N GLY A 24 -3.02 13.22 -1.31
CA GLY A 24 -4.41 13.70 -1.19
C GLY A 24 -4.88 14.73 -2.22
N LEU A 25 -3.97 15.58 -2.71
CA LEU A 25 -4.35 16.71 -3.59
C LEU A 25 -3.57 16.78 -4.90
N PHE A 26 -2.35 16.23 -4.97
CA PHE A 26 -1.45 16.41 -6.12
C PHE A 26 -0.95 15.11 -6.77
N CYS A 27 -1.31 13.94 -6.24
CA CYS A 27 -0.91 12.67 -6.83
C CYS A 27 -1.81 12.29 -8.00
N THR A 28 -1.51 12.87 -9.15
CA THR A 28 -2.02 12.42 -10.45
C THR A 28 -1.35 11.10 -10.84
N GLU A 29 -1.99 10.29 -11.70
CA GLU A 29 -1.40 9.05 -12.24
C GLU A 29 0.00 9.27 -12.81
N ARG A 30 0.23 10.43 -13.44
CA ARG A 30 1.54 10.84 -13.99
C ARG A 30 2.62 10.91 -12.91
N SER A 31 2.28 11.36 -11.70
CA SER A 31 3.22 11.42 -10.58
C SER A 31 3.61 10.02 -10.10
N LEU A 32 2.64 9.09 -10.02
CA LEU A 32 2.89 7.70 -9.66
C LEU A 32 3.72 7.01 -10.75
N ALA A 33 3.37 7.20 -12.03
CA ALA A 33 4.11 6.66 -13.17
C ALA A 33 5.57 7.14 -13.18
N ARG A 34 5.81 8.44 -12.93
CA ARG A 34 7.18 8.99 -12.79
C ARG A 34 7.93 8.34 -11.62
N ARG A 35 7.27 8.16 -10.47
CA ARG A 35 7.88 7.50 -9.30
C ARG A 35 8.20 6.03 -9.57
N LEU A 36 7.32 5.31 -10.26
CA LEU A 36 7.54 3.92 -10.66
C LEU A 36 8.65 3.77 -11.72
N LYS A 37 8.75 4.76 -12.63
CA LYS A 37 9.86 4.81 -13.60
C LYS A 37 11.20 4.98 -12.91
N ASN A 38 11.27 5.83 -11.89
CA ASN A 38 12.50 6.08 -11.13
C ASN A 38 12.81 4.97 -10.12
N ASN A 39 11.78 4.38 -9.50
CA ASN A 39 11.87 3.28 -8.55
C ASN A 39 10.76 2.25 -8.83
N SER A 40 11.15 1.12 -9.43
CA SER A 40 10.22 0.07 -9.84
C SER A 40 9.48 -0.61 -8.68
N PHE A 41 9.97 -0.49 -7.44
CA PHE A 41 9.38 -1.13 -6.27
C PHE A 41 8.53 -0.18 -5.42
N TYR A 42 8.33 1.06 -5.86
CA TYR A 42 7.50 2.03 -5.14
C TYR A 42 6.10 1.46 -4.82
N PRO A 43 5.58 1.64 -3.60
CA PRO A 43 6.12 2.46 -2.50
C PRO A 43 7.14 1.74 -1.61
N PHE A 44 7.42 0.47 -1.86
CA PHE A 44 8.33 -0.32 -1.05
C PHE A 44 9.79 0.00 -1.33
N MET A 45 10.60 -0.13 -0.28
CA MET A 45 12.06 -0.10 -0.34
C MET A 45 12.57 -1.53 -0.22
N GLN A 46 13.45 -1.93 -1.13
CA GLN A 46 14.09 -3.22 -1.09
C GLN A 46 15.22 -3.19 -0.06
N GLN A 47 15.06 -3.91 1.07
CA GLN A 47 16.11 -3.99 2.10
C GLN A 47 17.08 -5.15 1.83
N GLN A 48 16.58 -6.25 1.27
CA GLN A 48 17.32 -7.48 0.92
C GLN A 48 16.71 -8.08 -0.36
N PRO A 49 17.37 -9.02 -1.07
CA PRO A 49 16.72 -9.79 -2.12
C PRO A 49 15.46 -10.44 -1.54
N ASN A 50 14.32 -10.26 -2.19
CA ASN A 50 13.02 -10.85 -1.80
C ASN A 50 12.41 -10.31 -0.47
N VAL A 51 12.95 -9.22 0.11
CA VAL A 51 12.36 -8.57 1.29
C VAL A 51 12.10 -7.09 1.01
N PHE A 52 10.82 -6.73 0.96
CA PHE A 52 10.35 -5.38 0.69
C PHE A 52 9.78 -4.77 1.96
N VAL A 53 10.17 -3.53 2.26
CA VAL A 53 9.77 -2.83 3.46
C VAL A 53 9.07 -1.53 3.08
N LEU A 54 7.92 -1.29 3.71
CA LEU A 54 7.17 -0.07 3.57
C LEU A 54 6.94 0.53 4.94
N GLU A 55 7.42 1.75 5.14
CA GLU A 55 7.24 2.50 6.38
C GLU A 55 6.39 3.72 6.10
N TYR A 56 5.32 3.89 6.87
CA TYR A 56 4.39 5.00 6.69
C TYR A 56 3.81 5.48 8.02
N TYR A 57 3.37 6.74 8.02
CA TYR A 57 2.58 7.35 9.08
C TYR A 57 1.12 7.51 8.64
N LEU A 58 0.20 7.61 9.59
CA LEU A 58 -1.23 7.76 9.30
C LEU A 58 -1.55 9.14 8.72
N ASP A 59 -2.46 9.18 7.74
CA ASP A 59 -2.90 10.43 7.06
C ASP A 59 -3.53 11.45 8.02
N THR A 60 -4.04 11.01 9.18
CA THR A 60 -4.60 11.90 10.20
C THR A 60 -3.55 12.79 10.87
N LEU A 61 -2.25 12.48 10.75
CA LEU A 61 -1.21 13.23 11.44
C LEU A 61 -1.03 14.61 10.81
N TRP A 62 -0.95 14.78 9.48
CA TRP A 62 -0.86 16.13 8.91
C TRP A 62 -2.13 16.94 9.14
N LYS A 63 -3.30 16.30 9.15
CA LYS A 63 -4.58 16.95 9.48
C LYS A 63 -4.55 17.45 10.92
N GLY A 64 -4.03 16.64 11.85
CA GLY A 64 -3.79 17.03 13.24
C GLY A 64 -2.78 18.17 13.36
N THR A 65 -1.66 18.10 12.66
CA THR A 65 -0.63 19.16 12.64
C THR A 65 -1.17 20.47 12.09
N LEU A 66 -1.91 20.42 10.98
CA LEU A 66 -2.52 21.60 10.38
C LEU A 66 -3.55 22.22 11.32
N LEU A 67 -4.42 21.40 11.92
CA LEU A 67 -5.39 21.85 12.91
C LEU A 67 -4.68 22.51 14.10
N PHE A 68 -3.64 21.88 14.63
CA PHE A 68 -2.86 22.40 15.75
C PHE A 68 -2.20 23.75 15.42
N ILE A 69 -1.56 23.87 14.24
CA ILE A 69 -0.94 25.13 13.80
C ILE A 69 -1.98 26.22 13.60
N VAL A 70 -3.10 25.92 12.93
CA VAL A 70 -4.18 26.90 12.71
C VAL A 70 -4.75 27.37 14.04
N CYS A 71 -5.01 26.47 14.99
CA CYS A 71 -5.48 26.85 16.31
C CYS A 71 -4.48 27.73 17.07
N ILE A 72 -3.17 27.42 16.99
CA ILE A 72 -2.12 28.27 17.59
C ILE A 72 -2.09 29.65 16.93
N LEU A 73 -2.15 29.71 15.60
CA LEU A 73 -2.16 30.96 14.86
C LEU A 73 -3.40 31.81 15.21
N LEU A 74 -4.56 31.18 15.36
CA LEU A 74 -5.78 31.87 15.80
C LEU A 74 -5.66 32.41 17.22
N ILE A 75 -5.00 31.68 18.12
CA ILE A 75 -4.70 32.18 19.48
C ILE A 75 -3.68 33.33 19.42
N SER A 76 -2.65 33.24 18.57
CA SER A 76 -1.57 34.23 18.50
C SER A 76 -1.94 35.51 17.74
N PHE A 77 -2.74 35.42 16.68
CA PHE A 77 -3.17 36.55 15.84
C PHE A 77 -4.57 37.06 16.19
N GLY A 78 -5.49 36.18 16.58
CA GLY A 78 -6.94 36.43 16.63
C GLY A 78 -7.50 36.79 18.00
N LEU A 79 -6.65 37.11 18.97
CA LEU A 79 -7.07 37.69 20.26
C LEU A 79 -6.38 38.99 20.62
N VAL A 80 -5.52 39.48 19.73
CA VAL A 80 -4.81 40.74 19.91
C VAL A 80 -5.60 41.94 19.36
N SER A 81 -6.62 41.76 18.51
CA SER A 81 -7.36 42.91 17.96
C SER A 81 -8.86 43.01 18.25
N GLU A 82 -9.64 41.95 18.56
CA GLU A 82 -11.11 42.13 18.44
C GLU A 82 -12.07 41.21 19.21
N VAL A 83 -11.68 40.63 20.35
CA VAL A 83 -12.64 39.85 21.18
C VAL A 83 -12.56 40.22 22.65
N GLN A 84 -13.17 41.37 22.95
CA GLN A 84 -13.53 41.84 24.30
C GLN A 84 -14.73 41.05 24.89
N LYS A 85 -15.10 39.89 24.32
CA LYS A 85 -16.14 38.98 24.84
C LYS A 85 -15.58 37.59 25.07
N GLN A 86 -15.48 37.20 26.33
CA GLN A 86 -14.87 35.95 26.83
C GLN A 86 -15.45 34.62 26.30
N GLU A 87 -16.51 34.62 25.49
CA GLU A 87 -17.26 33.39 25.17
C GLU A 87 -16.63 32.51 24.07
N THR A 88 -15.74 33.02 23.21
CA THR A 88 -15.27 32.26 22.03
C THR A 88 -13.92 31.56 22.21
N TRP A 89 -13.23 31.75 23.35
CA TRP A 89 -11.91 31.15 23.61
C TRP A 89 -11.92 29.62 23.76
N GLY A 90 -13.08 29.05 24.12
CA GLY A 90 -13.21 27.60 24.29
C GLY A 90 -13.00 26.82 23.00
N PHE A 91 -13.38 27.38 21.85
CA PHE A 91 -13.30 26.70 20.56
C PHE A 91 -11.85 26.51 20.06
N PRO A 92 -10.98 27.55 20.04
CA PRO A 92 -9.57 27.38 19.71
C PRO A 92 -8.84 26.48 20.71
N ALA A 93 -9.10 26.64 22.01
CA ALA A 93 -8.44 25.83 23.05
C ALA A 93 -8.79 24.33 22.93
N TYR A 94 -10.05 24.01 22.66
CA TYR A 94 -10.48 22.65 22.35
C TYR A 94 -9.82 22.13 21.06
N GLY A 95 -9.72 22.97 20.03
CA GLY A 95 -9.04 22.65 18.78
C GLY A 95 -7.55 22.30 18.97
N VAL A 96 -6.83 22.99 19.85
CA VAL A 96 -5.44 22.64 20.23
C VAL A 96 -5.39 21.26 20.87
N GLY A 97 -6.29 20.97 21.83
CA GLY A 97 -6.35 19.68 22.51
C GLY A 97 -6.62 18.52 21.55
N VAL A 98 -7.62 18.67 20.67
CA VAL A 98 -7.96 17.68 19.64
C VAL A 98 -6.84 17.53 18.62
N GLY A 99 -6.24 18.63 18.16
CA GLY A 99 -5.12 18.60 17.23
C GLY A 99 -3.92 17.84 17.80
N LEU A 100 -3.55 18.13 19.05
CA LEU A 100 -2.46 17.45 19.74
C LEU A 100 -2.77 15.97 19.97
N TRP A 101 -4.00 15.63 20.40
CA TRP A 101 -4.45 14.24 20.55
C TRP A 101 -4.34 13.46 19.24
N LEU A 102 -4.79 14.05 18.13
CA LEU A 102 -4.69 13.45 16.80
C LEU A 102 -3.24 13.25 16.37
N MET A 103 -2.35 14.21 16.64
CA MET A 103 -0.92 14.08 16.38
C MET A 103 -0.34 12.91 17.17
N ILE A 104 -0.53 12.87 18.50
CA ILE A 104 0.03 11.84 19.37
C ILE A 104 -0.46 10.44 18.96
N SER A 105 -1.76 10.31 18.67
CA SER A 105 -2.38 9.04 18.29
C SER A 105 -1.89 8.50 16.93
N SER A 106 -1.40 9.38 16.05
CA SER A 106 -0.99 9.05 14.69
C SER A 106 0.52 8.99 14.47
N LEU A 107 1.31 9.42 15.46
CA LEU A 107 2.77 9.24 15.53
C LEU A 107 3.26 7.78 15.47
N PRO A 108 2.52 6.74 15.90
CA PRO A 108 3.01 5.37 15.82
C PRO A 108 3.43 4.99 14.40
N ARG A 109 4.74 4.84 14.18
CA ARG A 109 5.31 4.46 12.89
C ARG A 109 4.88 3.03 12.55
N ARG A 110 4.28 2.87 11.37
CA ARG A 110 3.82 1.57 10.87
C ARG A 110 4.80 1.06 9.83
N ARG A 111 5.11 -0.23 9.91
CA ARG A 111 6.05 -0.91 9.03
C ARG A 111 5.44 -2.21 8.53
N LEU A 112 5.21 -2.26 7.22
CA LEU A 112 4.80 -3.44 6.48
C LEU A 112 6.03 -4.06 5.80
N VAL A 113 6.33 -5.31 6.14
CA VAL A 113 7.44 -6.08 5.55
C VAL A 113 6.85 -7.24 4.76
N LEU A 114 7.13 -7.29 3.47
CA LEU A 114 6.78 -8.40 2.59
C LEU A 114 8.01 -9.30 2.42
N ASN A 115 7.98 -10.48 3.04
CA ASN A 115 9.04 -11.46 2.91
C ASN A 115 8.64 -12.52 1.88
N HIS A 116 9.14 -12.37 0.65
CA HIS A 116 8.84 -13.29 -0.44
C HIS A 116 9.59 -14.62 -0.29
N ALA A 117 10.76 -14.62 0.34
CA ALA A 117 11.52 -15.86 0.59
C ALA A 117 10.77 -16.81 1.53
N ARG A 118 10.00 -16.27 2.47
CA ARG A 118 9.18 -17.05 3.41
C ARG A 118 7.70 -17.13 3.02
N GLY A 119 7.26 -16.41 1.98
CA GLY A 119 5.86 -16.35 1.57
C GLY A 119 4.91 -15.71 2.61
N VAL A 120 5.43 -14.88 3.52
CA VAL A 120 4.66 -14.26 4.61
C VAL A 120 4.85 -12.74 4.63
N TYR A 121 3.79 -12.02 4.98
CA TYR A 121 3.87 -10.60 5.31
C TYR A 121 3.87 -10.40 6.82
N HIS A 122 4.65 -9.43 7.28
CA HIS A 122 4.72 -8.99 8.66
C HIS A 122 4.29 -7.54 8.74
N PHE A 123 3.28 -7.27 9.54
CA PHE A 123 2.85 -5.92 9.87
C PHE A 123 3.22 -5.61 11.31
N SER A 124 4.01 -4.56 11.47
CA SER A 124 4.50 -4.12 12.78
C SER A 124 4.16 -2.65 13.01
N ILE A 125 3.68 -2.35 14.22
CA ILE A 125 3.44 -0.99 14.69
C ILE A 125 4.45 -0.74 15.81
N GLN A 126 5.31 0.28 15.66
CA GLN A 126 6.36 0.61 16.64
C GLN A 126 7.23 -0.60 17.07
N GLY A 127 7.53 -1.52 16.14
CA GLY A 127 8.35 -2.70 16.42
C GLY A 127 7.63 -3.87 17.09
N ARG A 128 6.34 -3.74 17.44
CA ARG A 128 5.50 -4.87 17.86
C ARG A 128 4.81 -5.48 16.64
N THR A 129 4.98 -6.78 16.42
CA THR A 129 4.31 -7.51 15.33
C THR A 129 2.83 -7.67 15.68
N VAL A 130 1.96 -6.95 14.96
CA VAL A 130 0.51 -6.97 15.19
C VAL A 130 -0.14 -8.08 14.38
N CYS A 131 0.25 -8.21 13.11
CA CYS A 131 -0.31 -9.21 12.20
C CYS A 131 0.80 -9.90 11.41
N GLN A 132 0.68 -11.22 11.30
CA GLN A 132 1.45 -12.03 10.36
C GLN A 132 0.45 -12.85 9.55
N GLY A 133 0.65 -12.91 8.25
CA GLY A 133 -0.20 -13.72 7.38
C GLY A 133 0.51 -14.15 6.11
N PRO A 134 -0.11 -15.06 5.34
CA PRO A 134 0.42 -15.50 4.06
C PRO A 134 0.35 -14.39 3.01
N MET A 135 1.31 -14.38 2.10
CA MET A 135 1.50 -13.29 1.14
C MET A 135 0.33 -13.10 0.15
N HIS A 136 -0.44 -14.15 -0.16
CA HIS A 136 -1.60 -14.04 -1.06
C HIS A 136 -2.74 -13.16 -0.52
N LEU A 137 -2.76 -12.90 0.79
CA LEU A 137 -3.74 -11.99 1.40
C LEU A 137 -3.41 -10.52 1.18
N VAL A 138 -2.21 -10.21 0.68
CA VAL A 138 -1.84 -8.85 0.28
C VAL A 138 -2.16 -8.67 -1.20
N TYR A 139 -2.93 -7.64 -1.52
CA TYR A 139 -3.38 -7.37 -2.87
C TYR A 139 -3.51 -5.87 -3.14
N VAL A 140 -3.36 -5.50 -4.41
CA VAL A 140 -3.71 -4.17 -4.89
C VAL A 140 -5.14 -4.23 -5.42
N ARG A 141 -5.99 -3.29 -4.99
CA ARG A 141 -7.36 -3.16 -5.47
C ARG A 141 -7.56 -1.80 -6.12
N LEU A 142 -8.22 -1.80 -7.27
CA LEU A 142 -8.80 -0.60 -7.85
C LEU A 142 -10.19 -0.39 -7.25
N ALA A 143 -10.38 0.68 -6.50
CA ALA A 143 -11.66 1.11 -5.98
C ALA A 143 -12.29 2.15 -6.92
N LEU A 144 -13.60 2.09 -7.08
CA LEU A 144 -14.38 3.06 -7.83
C LEU A 144 -15.17 3.90 -6.83
N ASN A 145 -14.99 5.21 -6.89
CA ASN A 145 -15.77 6.19 -6.13
C ASN A 145 -16.56 7.03 -7.13
N SER A 146 -17.86 7.17 -6.92
CA SER A 146 -18.72 8.04 -7.73
C SER A 146 -19.04 9.32 -6.96
N ASP A 147 -18.91 10.45 -7.61
CA ASP A 147 -19.32 11.75 -7.07
C ASP A 147 -20.82 12.03 -7.33
N ALA A 148 -21.39 13.01 -6.63
CA ALA A 148 -22.79 13.44 -6.72
C ALA A 148 -23.19 13.83 -8.17
N TYR A 149 -22.23 14.30 -8.96
CA TYR A 149 -22.41 14.64 -10.38
C TYR A 149 -22.24 13.45 -11.35
N ARG A 150 -22.28 12.20 -10.86
CA ARG A 150 -22.03 10.96 -11.63
C ARG A 150 -20.65 10.87 -12.29
N ARG A 151 -19.67 11.64 -11.82
CA ARG A 151 -18.27 11.45 -12.23
C ARG A 151 -17.68 10.28 -11.48
N CYS A 152 -17.00 9.41 -12.21
CA CYS A 152 -16.36 8.22 -11.68
C CYS A 152 -14.87 8.48 -11.46
N PHE A 153 -14.42 8.34 -10.22
CA PHE A 153 -13.02 8.43 -9.84
C PHE A 153 -12.50 7.06 -9.41
N PHE A 154 -11.39 6.68 -10.00
CA PHE A 154 -10.66 5.46 -9.67
C PHE A 154 -9.60 5.77 -8.62
N GLN A 155 -9.53 4.90 -7.62
CA GLN A 155 -8.62 4.98 -6.50
C GLN A 155 -7.83 3.68 -6.42
N LEU A 156 -6.50 3.77 -6.39
CA LEU A 156 -5.64 2.59 -6.27
C LEU A 156 -5.26 2.39 -4.81
N VAL A 157 -5.60 1.23 -4.25
CA VAL A 157 -5.41 0.93 -2.82
C VAL A 157 -4.65 -0.38 -2.66
N LEU A 158 -3.62 -0.39 -1.83
CA LEU A 158 -2.97 -1.60 -1.36
C LEU A 158 -3.67 -2.08 -0.08
N CYS A 159 -4.23 -3.28 -0.12
CA CYS A 159 -5.01 -3.87 0.97
C CYS A 159 -4.43 -5.23 1.39
N GLY A 160 -4.89 -5.70 2.55
CA GLY A 160 -4.76 -7.10 2.90
C GLY A 160 -5.45 -7.46 4.21
N HIS A 161 -5.35 -8.72 4.63
CA HIS A 161 -6.03 -9.18 5.83
C HIS A 161 -5.46 -8.51 7.09
N LYS A 162 -6.33 -7.83 7.86
CA LYS A 162 -5.96 -7.03 9.04
C LYS A 162 -4.88 -5.97 8.74
N LEU A 163 -4.78 -5.54 7.49
CA LEU A 163 -3.97 -4.41 7.05
C LEU A 163 -4.90 -3.23 6.79
N GLU A 164 -4.48 -2.06 7.24
CA GLU A 164 -5.18 -0.84 6.87
C GLU A 164 -5.04 -0.61 5.36
N PRO A 165 -6.12 -0.17 4.68
CA PRO A 165 -6.07 0.13 3.27
C PRO A 165 -5.12 1.31 3.04
N LEU A 166 -3.99 1.05 2.37
CA LEU A 166 -3.04 2.08 2.00
C LEU A 166 -3.40 2.62 0.63
N VAL A 167 -3.89 3.86 0.60
CA VAL A 167 -4.24 4.51 -0.66
C VAL A 167 -2.97 4.98 -1.37
N LEU A 168 -2.74 4.49 -2.57
CA LEU A 168 -1.60 4.88 -3.41
C LEU A 168 -1.93 6.10 -4.27
N VAL A 169 -3.18 6.19 -4.75
CA VAL A 169 -3.68 7.31 -5.56
C VAL A 169 -5.16 7.51 -5.25
N GLN A 170 -5.57 8.72 -4.84
CA GLN A 170 -6.91 9.00 -4.33
C GLN A 170 -7.97 9.30 -5.40
N LEU A 171 -7.63 10.02 -6.47
CA LEU A 171 -8.62 10.51 -7.46
C LEU A 171 -8.04 10.57 -8.89
N SER A 172 -8.51 9.68 -9.77
CA SER A 172 -8.25 9.77 -11.22
C SER A 172 -9.48 9.40 -12.03
N GLU A 173 -9.72 10.12 -13.11
CA GLU A 173 -10.79 9.81 -14.07
C GLU A 173 -10.34 8.77 -15.13
N ARG A 174 -9.03 8.49 -15.26
CA ARG A 174 -8.48 7.63 -16.30
C ARG A 174 -8.28 6.20 -15.80
N TYR A 175 -9.27 5.37 -16.09
CA TYR A 175 -9.27 3.95 -15.75
C TYR A 175 -8.05 3.18 -16.26
N GLU A 176 -7.75 3.25 -17.57
CA GLU A 176 -6.72 2.41 -18.20
C GLU A 176 -5.32 2.62 -17.61
N GLN A 177 -4.99 3.87 -17.29
CA GLN A 177 -3.70 4.22 -16.68
C GLN A 177 -3.60 3.67 -15.26
N MET A 178 -4.70 3.74 -14.50
CA MET A 178 -4.76 3.20 -13.14
C MET A 178 -4.69 1.67 -13.12
N GLU A 179 -5.38 1.00 -14.06
CA GLU A 179 -5.28 -0.44 -14.25
C GLU A 179 -3.84 -0.85 -14.57
N TYR A 180 -3.21 -0.18 -15.55
CA TYR A 180 -1.83 -0.46 -15.92
C TYR A 180 -0.88 -0.30 -14.75
N LEU A 181 -1.00 0.79 -13.99
CA LEU A 181 -0.16 1.06 -12.81
C LEU A 181 -0.40 0.03 -11.71
N GLY A 182 -1.66 -0.34 -11.44
CA GLY A 182 -2.01 -1.37 -10.47
C GLY A 182 -1.42 -2.73 -10.82
N ARG A 183 -1.54 -3.16 -12.08
CA ARG A 183 -0.93 -4.40 -12.58
C ARG A 183 0.58 -4.36 -12.57
N TYR A 184 1.18 -3.23 -12.93
CA TYR A 184 2.62 -3.05 -12.90
C TYR A 184 3.17 -3.23 -11.49
N ILE A 185 2.56 -2.56 -10.50
CA ILE A 185 2.91 -2.70 -9.07
C ILE A 185 2.74 -4.15 -8.62
N ALA A 186 1.58 -4.75 -8.92
CA ALA A 186 1.32 -6.14 -8.54
C ALA A 186 2.32 -7.11 -9.16
N ARG A 187 2.74 -6.90 -10.42
CA ARG A 187 3.77 -7.73 -11.09
C ARG A 187 5.15 -7.54 -10.49
N LYS A 188 5.55 -6.31 -10.18
CA LYS A 188 6.87 -6.02 -9.58
C LYS A 188 6.99 -6.53 -8.15
N LEU A 189 5.90 -6.49 -7.39
CA LEU A 189 5.82 -6.98 -6.01
C LEU A 189 5.30 -8.42 -5.90
N ASN A 190 5.05 -9.09 -7.02
CA ASN A 190 4.54 -10.47 -7.05
C ASN A 190 3.31 -10.76 -6.14
N ILE A 191 2.40 -9.79 -6.03
CA ILE A 191 1.15 -9.86 -5.24
C ILE A 191 -0.08 -9.89 -6.15
N ASN A 192 -1.27 -10.05 -5.57
CA ASN A 192 -2.53 -10.09 -6.32
C ASN A 192 -2.98 -8.70 -6.74
N TYR A 193 -3.70 -8.61 -7.87
CA TYR A 193 -4.38 -7.40 -8.34
C TYR A 193 -5.86 -7.69 -8.56
N PHE A 194 -6.71 -6.82 -8.02
CA PHE A 194 -8.15 -6.85 -8.24
C PHE A 194 -8.62 -5.53 -8.85
N ASP A 195 -9.39 -5.65 -9.91
CA ASP A 195 -10.09 -4.58 -10.59
C ASP A 195 -11.32 -4.09 -9.77
N CYS A 196 -11.95 -3.01 -10.20
CA CYS A 196 -13.11 -2.42 -9.54
C CYS A 196 -14.36 -3.33 -9.61
N LEU A 197 -14.53 -4.03 -10.73
CA LEU A 197 -15.63 -4.98 -10.94
C LEU A 197 -15.24 -6.38 -10.49
N ALA A 198 -16.08 -7.03 -9.68
CA ALA A 198 -15.82 -8.38 -9.18
C ALA A 198 -15.67 -9.42 -10.31
N THR A 199 -16.42 -9.27 -11.40
CA THR A 199 -16.45 -10.19 -12.55
C THR A 199 -15.47 -9.84 -13.66
N SER A 200 -14.58 -8.87 -13.46
CA SER A 200 -13.63 -8.46 -14.49
C SER A 200 -12.63 -9.57 -14.84
N TYR A 201 -12.35 -9.79 -16.12
CA TYR A 201 -11.26 -10.68 -16.55
C TYR A 201 -9.87 -10.09 -16.27
N ARG A 202 -9.83 -8.85 -15.77
CA ARG A 202 -8.61 -8.04 -15.63
C ARG A 202 -7.87 -8.27 -14.31
N HIS A 203 -8.44 -9.07 -13.41
CA HIS A 203 -7.83 -9.50 -12.15
C HIS A 203 -6.56 -10.31 -12.42
N VAL A 204 -5.55 -10.15 -11.56
CA VAL A 204 -4.33 -10.97 -11.58
C VAL A 204 -4.23 -11.67 -10.24
N VAL A 205 -4.58 -12.95 -10.22
CA VAL A 205 -4.51 -13.79 -9.03
C VAL A 205 -3.28 -14.69 -9.13
N ARG A 206 -2.47 -14.67 -8.08
CA ARG A 206 -1.29 -15.51 -7.87
C ARG A 206 -1.51 -16.34 -6.62
N HIS A 207 -1.37 -17.64 -6.79
CA HIS A 207 -1.46 -18.58 -5.69
C HIS A 207 -0.10 -18.67 -5.00
N TRP A 208 -0.09 -18.65 -3.67
CA TRP A 208 1.09 -18.85 -2.83
C TRP A 208 0.87 -20.08 -1.94
N PRO A 209 1.90 -20.92 -1.71
CA PRO A 209 3.30 -20.76 -2.11
C PRO A 209 3.57 -21.07 -3.59
N LEU A 210 4.59 -20.43 -4.17
CA LEU A 210 4.99 -20.55 -5.58
C LEU A 210 5.68 -21.89 -5.93
N GLY A 211 5.46 -22.94 -5.13
CA GLY A 211 6.18 -24.20 -5.23
C GLY A 211 5.31 -25.37 -4.82
N THR A 212 4.44 -25.80 -5.73
CA THR A 212 4.49 -27.19 -6.18
C THR A 212 4.27 -27.19 -7.69
N THR A 213 5.10 -27.95 -8.36
CA THR A 213 4.93 -28.47 -9.70
C THR A 213 3.64 -29.31 -9.75
N PHE A 214 2.48 -28.67 -9.70
CA PHE A 214 1.19 -29.28 -9.97
C PHE A 214 0.42 -28.32 -10.86
N SER A 215 0.81 -28.33 -12.14
CA SER A 215 -0.07 -27.95 -13.23
C SER A 215 -0.93 -29.18 -13.55
N PRO A 216 -2.19 -29.30 -13.09
CA PRO A 216 -3.11 -30.27 -13.67
C PRO A 216 -3.55 -29.70 -15.02
N GLY A 217 -2.76 -29.92 -16.08
CA GLY A 217 -3.21 -29.56 -17.43
C GLY A 217 -2.15 -29.25 -18.48
N ILE A 218 -0.88 -29.04 -18.12
CA ILE A 218 0.18 -29.03 -19.14
C ILE A 218 0.65 -30.48 -19.30
N VAL A 219 -0.19 -31.27 -19.98
CA VAL A 219 0.26 -32.49 -20.65
C VAL A 219 1.37 -32.04 -21.60
N LEU A 220 2.61 -32.35 -21.26
CA LEU A 220 3.70 -32.35 -22.21
C LEU A 220 3.24 -33.26 -23.34
N ARG A 221 2.84 -32.67 -24.47
CA ARG A 221 2.47 -33.41 -25.67
C ARG A 221 3.71 -34.20 -26.06
N LYS A 222 3.77 -35.48 -25.70
CA LYS A 222 4.76 -36.41 -26.24
C LYS A 222 4.61 -36.31 -27.75
N THR A 223 5.63 -35.77 -28.40
CA THR A 223 5.80 -35.87 -29.84
C THR A 223 5.75 -37.36 -30.16
N PRO A 224 4.85 -37.83 -31.03
CA PRO A 224 4.94 -39.20 -31.49
C PRO A 224 6.16 -39.26 -32.41
N THR A 225 7.30 -39.74 -31.89
CA THR A 225 8.34 -40.32 -32.73
C THR A 225 7.77 -41.63 -33.27
N GLY A 226 6.91 -41.50 -34.28
CA GLY A 226 6.59 -42.59 -35.18
C GLY A 226 7.80 -42.83 -36.05
N ASN A 227 8.54 -43.90 -35.77
CA ASN A 227 9.36 -44.54 -36.78
C ASN A 227 8.40 -45.23 -37.76
N PRO A 228 8.45 -44.95 -39.07
CA PRO A 228 7.86 -45.84 -40.05
C PRO A 228 8.84 -47.00 -40.25
N GLN A 229 8.67 -48.08 -39.48
CA GLN A 229 9.27 -49.36 -39.84
C GLN A 229 8.30 -50.04 -40.81
N TRP A 230 8.60 -49.94 -42.10
CA TRP A 230 8.05 -50.81 -43.13
C TRP A 230 8.60 -52.22 -42.90
N ASP A 231 7.74 -53.21 -42.62
CA ASP A 231 8.02 -54.62 -42.82
C ASP A 231 7.28 -55.07 -44.08
N PRO A 232 7.98 -55.50 -45.14
CA PRO A 232 7.38 -56.40 -46.12
C PRO A 232 7.40 -57.83 -45.57
N ASP A 233 6.41 -58.62 -45.96
CA ASP A 233 6.32 -60.07 -45.80
C ASP A 233 5.66 -60.57 -44.48
N VAL A 234 4.33 -60.73 -44.50
CA VAL A 234 3.56 -61.99 -44.32
C VAL A 234 2.10 -61.76 -44.72
#